data_AF-Q4V608-F1
#
_entry.id   AF-Q4V608-F1
#
_cell.length_a   1.000
_cell.length_b   1.000
_cell.length_c   1.000
_cell.angle_alpha   90.00
_cell.angle_beta   90.00
_cell.angle_gamma   90.00
#
_symmetry.space_group_name_H-M   'P 1'
#
loop_
_entity.id
_entity.type
_entity.pdbx_description
1 polymer ?
#
loop_
_entity_poly.entity_id
_entity_poly.type
_entity_poly.pdbx_seq_one_letter_code
_entity_poly.pdbx_strand_id
1 'polypeptide(L)'
;MRLTILCIFCLATVILAIDMDSDSLQEQYEREQYNIRKKICLQSSEYGKCKGRRKLWFYNPKKSKCQVFIYSNCGGNGNLFYTKESCVEFCGKYDWKKVRKTGLRRSADYRRKDGN
;
A
#
# COMPACT_ATOMS: atom_id res chain seq x y z
N MET A 1 -33.69 5.62 40.63
CA MET A 1 -33.81 6.43 39.39
C MET A 1 -32.60 7.33 39.13
N ARG A 2 -32.12 8.15 40.08
CA ARG A 2 -30.92 8.98 39.84
C ARG A 2 -29.63 8.17 39.59
N LEU A 3 -29.42 7.11 40.36
CA LEU A 3 -28.24 6.24 40.19
C LEU A 3 -28.23 5.51 38.84
N THR A 4 -29.39 5.00 38.41
CA THR A 4 -29.53 4.32 37.11
C THR A 4 -29.31 5.28 35.94
N ILE A 5 -29.79 6.52 36.04
CA ILE A 5 -29.55 7.55 35.02
C ILE A 5 -28.05 7.88 34.93
N LEU A 6 -27.37 8.09 36.06
CA LEU A 6 -25.93 8.34 36.09
C LEU A 6 -25.13 7.17 35.49
N CYS A 7 -25.50 5.92 35.80
CA CYS A 7 -24.87 4.75 35.18
C CYS A 7 -25.05 4.71 33.65
N ILE A 8 -26.25 5.01 33.14
CA ILE A 8 -26.51 5.05 31.69
C ILE A 8 -25.68 6.14 31.02
N PHE A 9 -25.61 7.35 31.61
CA PHE A 9 -24.77 8.43 31.08
C PHE A 9 -23.28 8.04 31.07
N CYS A 10 -22.77 7.44 32.15
CA CYS A 10 -21.38 6.96 32.21
C CYS A 10 -21.10 5.91 31.13
N LEU A 11 -21.97 4.91 30.97
CA LEU A 11 -21.82 3.88 29.94
C LEU A 11 -21.83 4.49 28.53
N ALA A 12 -22.73 5.44 28.25
CA ALA A 12 -22.77 6.15 26.97
C ALA A 12 -21.49 6.94 26.70
N THR A 13 -20.93 7.63 27.71
CA THR A 13 -19.65 8.35 27.55
C THR A 13 -18.47 7.42 27.31
N VAL A 14 -18.45 6.23 27.93
CA VAL A 14 -17.39 5.23 27.71
C VAL A 14 -17.49 4.64 26.31
N ILE A 15 -18.69 4.32 25.83
CA ILE A 15 -18.90 3.79 24.46
C ILE A 15 -18.39 4.80 23.41
N LEU A 16 -18.81 6.08 23.52
CA LEU A 16 -18.37 7.12 22.58
C LEU A 16 -16.85 7.34 22.60
N ALA A 17 -16.20 7.22 23.76
CA ALA A 17 -14.75 7.32 23.86
C ALA A 17 -14.03 6.15 23.18
N ILE A 18 -14.53 4.91 23.33
CA ILE A 18 -13.96 3.72 22.69
C ILE A 18 -14.08 3.79 21.17
N ASP A 19 -15.22 4.25 20.64
CA ASP A 19 -15.45 4.35 19.20
C ASP A 19 -14.45 5.31 18.54
N MET A 20 -14.16 6.46 19.16
CA MET A 20 -13.18 7.43 18.66
C MET A 20 -11.74 6.87 18.57
N ASP A 21 -11.33 6.05 19.53
CA ASP A 21 -10.01 5.41 19.49
C ASP A 21 -9.91 4.37 18.38
N SER A 22 -10.99 3.60 18.15
CA SER A 22 -11.03 2.57 17.11
C SER A 22 -10.98 3.14 15.69
N ASP A 23 -11.68 4.24 15.42
CA ASP A 23 -11.65 4.93 14.13
C ASP A 23 -10.25 5.50 13.85
N SER A 24 -9.60 6.09 14.86
CA SER A 24 -8.24 6.60 14.72
C SER A 24 -7.22 5.49 14.40
N LEU A 25 -7.38 4.31 15.01
CA LEU A 25 -6.55 3.15 14.75
C LEU A 25 -6.79 2.61 13.33
N GLN A 26 -8.05 2.59 12.89
CA GLN A 26 -8.40 2.15 11.55
C GLN A 26 -7.79 3.09 10.49
N GLU A 27 -7.87 4.41 10.68
CA GLU A 27 -7.21 5.37 9.80
C GLU A 27 -5.68 5.20 9.77
N GLN A 28 -5.07 4.93 10.93
CA GLN A 28 -3.64 4.66 11.03
C GLN A 28 -3.27 3.38 10.28
N TYR A 29 -4.05 2.30 10.45
CA TYR A 29 -3.86 1.05 9.73
C TYR A 29 -3.98 1.24 8.22
N GLU A 30 -4.99 1.97 7.75
CA GLU A 30 -5.16 2.25 6.32
C GLU A 30 -3.99 3.05 5.73
N ARG A 31 -3.49 4.06 6.46
CA ARG A 31 -2.29 4.81 6.05
C ARG A 31 -1.06 3.92 5.98
N GLU A 32 -0.86 3.07 6.96
CA GLU A 32 0.28 2.17 6.99
C GLU A 32 0.21 1.15 5.84
N GLN A 33 -0.96 0.55 5.64
CA GLN A 33 -1.21 -0.35 4.50
C GLN A 33 -0.96 0.35 3.16
N TYR A 34 -1.40 1.61 3.00
CA TYR A 34 -1.10 2.40 1.81
C TYR A 34 0.41 2.58 1.62
N ASN A 35 1.16 2.90 2.68
CA ASN A 35 2.61 3.10 2.60
C ASN A 35 3.36 1.80 2.27
N ILE A 36 2.99 0.68 2.89
CA ILE A 36 3.55 -0.65 2.60
C ILE A 36 3.29 -1.02 1.14
N ARG A 37 2.04 -0.93 0.68
CA ARG A 37 1.67 -1.25 -0.71
C ARG A 37 2.35 -0.29 -1.68
N LYS A 38 2.43 1.00 -1.38
CA LYS A 38 3.17 1.99 -2.20
C LYS A 38 4.64 1.62 -2.33
N LYS A 39 5.30 1.19 -1.25
CA LYS A 39 6.71 0.78 -1.25
C LYS A 39 6.96 -0.44 -2.13
N ILE A 40 6.00 -1.38 -2.22
CA ILE A 40 6.12 -2.60 -3.00
C ILE A 40 5.62 -2.40 -4.45
N CYS A 41 4.38 -1.97 -4.64
CA CYS A 41 3.71 -1.91 -5.94
C CYS A 41 4.29 -0.89 -6.91
N LEU A 42 5.10 0.06 -6.44
CA LEU A 42 5.84 0.99 -7.30
C LEU A 42 7.22 0.49 -7.72
N GLN A 43 7.74 -0.58 -7.11
CA GLN A 43 9.03 -1.15 -7.52
C GLN A 43 8.93 -1.79 -8.90
N SER A 44 10.04 -1.85 -9.63
CA SER A 44 10.15 -2.66 -10.85
C SER A 44 10.26 -4.15 -10.50
N SER A 45 9.90 -5.04 -11.42
CA SER A 45 10.28 -6.46 -11.29
C SER A 45 11.81 -6.60 -11.24
N GLU A 46 12.32 -7.43 -10.34
CA GLU A 46 13.74 -7.75 -10.26
C GLU A 46 13.98 -9.25 -10.49
N TYR A 47 14.83 -9.57 -11.46
CA TYR A 47 15.18 -10.96 -11.78
C TYR A 47 15.82 -11.66 -10.58
N GLY A 48 16.69 -10.98 -9.82
CA GLY A 48 17.44 -11.57 -8.70
C GLY A 48 18.88 -11.93 -9.08
N LYS A 49 19.56 -12.70 -8.22
CA LYS A 49 21.01 -12.99 -8.33
C LYS A 49 21.35 -14.45 -8.71
N CYS A 50 20.34 -15.31 -8.78
CA CYS A 50 20.51 -16.73 -9.05
C CYS A 50 20.31 -17.04 -10.55
N LYS A 51 20.24 -18.34 -10.91
CA LYS A 51 20.05 -18.81 -12.30
C LYS A 51 18.71 -19.52 -12.54
N GLY A 52 17.74 -19.35 -11.64
CA GLY A 52 16.38 -19.88 -11.80
C GLY A 52 15.63 -19.20 -12.96
N ARG A 53 14.57 -19.85 -13.45
CA ARG A 53 13.72 -19.32 -14.54
C ARG A 53 12.23 -19.44 -14.22
N ARG A 54 11.84 -19.23 -12.95
CA ARG A 54 10.44 -19.37 -12.53
C ARG A 54 9.61 -18.20 -13.06
N LYS A 55 8.46 -18.50 -13.69
CA LYS A 55 7.48 -17.49 -14.08
C LYS A 55 6.66 -17.10 -12.85
N LEU A 56 6.77 -15.83 -12.43
CA LEU A 56 6.03 -15.25 -11.30
C LEU A 56 5.33 -13.96 -11.75
N TRP A 57 4.55 -13.35 -10.86
CA TRP A 57 3.79 -12.14 -11.13
C TRP A 57 4.39 -10.93 -10.43
N PHE A 58 4.36 -9.77 -11.08
CA PHE A 58 4.65 -8.48 -10.46
C PHE A 58 3.59 -7.46 -10.90
N TYR A 59 3.37 -6.44 -10.10
CA TYR A 59 2.51 -5.33 -10.48
C TYR A 59 3.29 -4.33 -11.35
N ASN A 60 2.79 -4.05 -12.55
CA ASN A 60 3.35 -3.00 -13.41
C ASN A 60 2.61 -1.68 -13.19
N PRO A 61 3.18 -0.69 -12.45
CA PRO A 61 2.52 0.57 -12.17
C PRO A 61 2.42 1.50 -13.38
N LYS A 62 3.14 1.23 -14.47
CA LYS A 62 2.95 1.99 -15.73
C LYS A 62 1.67 1.56 -16.45
N LYS A 63 1.36 0.25 -16.39
CA LYS A 63 0.20 -0.36 -17.04
C LYS A 63 -1.01 -0.53 -16.12
N SER A 64 -0.85 -0.31 -14.82
CA SER A 64 -1.85 -0.56 -13.77
C SER A 64 -2.36 -2.01 -13.78
N LYS A 65 -1.47 -2.97 -14.04
CA LYS A 65 -1.84 -4.40 -14.22
C LYS A 65 -0.74 -5.32 -13.70
N CYS A 66 -1.13 -6.47 -13.16
CA CYS A 66 -0.23 -7.57 -12.85
C CYS A 66 0.24 -8.25 -14.14
N GLN A 67 1.54 -8.53 -14.24
CA GLN A 67 2.17 -9.16 -15.40
C GLN A 67 3.14 -10.26 -14.96
N VAL A 68 3.37 -11.23 -15.84
CA VAL A 68 4.35 -12.29 -15.62
C VAL A 68 5.75 -11.77 -15.89
N PHE A 69 6.72 -12.18 -15.07
CA PHE A 69 8.15 -11.99 -15.30
C PHE A 69 8.93 -13.25 -14.89
N ILE A 70 10.22 -13.31 -15.26
CA ILE A 70 11.11 -14.40 -14.85
C ILE A 70 11.83 -14.01 -13.58
N TYR A 71 11.70 -14.83 -12.54
CA TYR A 71 12.43 -14.72 -11.29
C TYR A 71 13.51 -15.80 -11.20
N SER A 72 14.67 -15.39 -10.69
CA SER A 72 15.86 -16.23 -10.59
C SER A 72 15.85 -17.19 -9.40
N ASN A 73 14.77 -17.21 -8.61
CA ASN A 73 14.59 -17.96 -7.36
C ASN A 73 15.35 -17.43 -6.12
N CYS A 74 16.11 -16.32 -6.20
CA CYS A 74 16.73 -15.72 -5.03
C CYS A 74 17.02 -14.22 -5.22
N GLY A 75 17.04 -13.46 -4.12
CA GLY A 75 17.19 -12.00 -4.15
C GLY A 75 15.97 -11.30 -4.75
N GLY A 76 16.17 -10.16 -5.39
CA GLY A 76 15.11 -9.32 -5.94
C GLY A 76 14.46 -8.43 -4.88
N ASN A 77 13.25 -7.97 -5.16
CA ASN A 77 12.48 -7.10 -4.28
C ASN A 77 11.07 -7.64 -3.98
N GLY A 78 10.27 -6.87 -3.24
CA GLY A 78 8.96 -7.30 -2.75
C GLY A 78 7.85 -7.31 -3.79
N ASN A 79 8.05 -6.74 -4.98
CA ASN A 79 7.05 -6.76 -6.06
C ASN A 79 7.09 -8.11 -6.81
N LEU A 80 6.77 -9.17 -6.08
CA LEU A 80 6.92 -10.56 -6.49
C LEU A 80 5.82 -11.41 -5.86
N PHE A 81 4.96 -12.00 -6.69
CA PHE A 81 3.76 -12.72 -6.29
C PHE A 81 3.68 -14.07 -7.00
N TYR A 82 3.19 -15.09 -6.31
CA TYR A 82 3.07 -16.45 -6.84
C TYR A 82 1.89 -16.64 -7.78
N THR A 83 0.82 -15.88 -7.55
CA THR A 83 -0.41 -15.96 -8.34
C THR A 83 -0.78 -14.57 -8.87
N LYS A 84 -1.58 -14.52 -9.93
CA LYS A 84 -2.10 -13.25 -10.45
C LYS A 84 -3.02 -12.60 -9.42
N GLU A 85 -3.81 -13.43 -8.74
CA GLU A 85 -4.84 -13.06 -7.78
C GLU A 85 -4.21 -12.35 -6.59
N SER A 86 -3.14 -12.91 -6.00
CA SER A 86 -2.42 -12.27 -4.88
C SER A 86 -1.78 -10.93 -5.28
N CYS A 87 -1.27 -10.81 -6.51
CA CYS A 87 -0.78 -9.53 -7.02
C CYS A 87 -1.91 -8.49 -7.14
N VAL A 88 -3.07 -8.89 -7.66
CA VAL A 88 -4.23 -8.00 -7.83
C VAL A 88 -4.82 -7.61 -6.48
N GLU A 89 -4.93 -8.53 -5.53
CA GLU A 89 -5.42 -8.24 -4.19
C GLU A 89 -4.54 -7.21 -3.46
N PHE A 90 -3.22 -7.41 -3.53
CA PHE A 90 -2.27 -6.55 -2.84
C PHE A 90 -2.15 -5.17 -3.51
N CYS A 91 -1.92 -5.14 -4.83
CA CYS A 91 -1.63 -3.91 -5.56
C CYS A 91 -2.81 -3.29 -6.29
N GLY A 92 -3.95 -3.97 -6.42
CA GLY A 92 -5.12 -3.50 -7.16
C GLY A 92 -5.98 -2.47 -6.43
N LYS A 93 -5.82 -2.30 -5.11
CA LYS A 93 -6.64 -1.37 -4.30
C LYS A 93 -6.46 0.11 -4.69
N TYR A 94 -5.32 0.51 -5.25
CA TYR A 94 -5.01 1.92 -5.53
C TYR A 94 -4.49 2.15 -6.95
N ASP A 95 -4.68 3.39 -7.45
CA ASP A 95 -4.16 3.81 -8.75
C ASP A 95 -2.69 4.24 -8.64
N TRP A 96 -1.78 3.25 -8.64
CA TRP A 96 -0.34 3.50 -8.58
C TRP A 96 0.23 4.22 -9.81
N LYS A 97 -0.47 4.20 -10.95
CA LYS A 97 -0.09 4.95 -12.15
C LYS A 97 -0.19 6.45 -11.89
N LYS A 98 -1.22 6.91 -11.17
CA LYS A 98 -1.32 8.31 -10.72
C LYS A 98 -0.19 8.67 -9.75
N VAL A 99 0.05 7.86 -8.72
CA VAL A 99 1.11 8.12 -7.72
C VAL A 99 2.48 8.27 -8.39
N ARG A 100 2.82 7.36 -9.31
CA ARG A 100 4.06 7.42 -10.09
C ARG A 100 4.15 8.69 -10.95
N LYS A 101 3.07 9.06 -11.64
CA LYS A 101 3.03 10.30 -12.45
C LYS A 101 3.23 11.55 -11.60
N THR A 102 2.60 11.63 -10.43
CA THR A 102 2.77 12.76 -9.51
C THR A 102 4.22 12.85 -9.01
N GLY A 103 4.84 11.72 -8.68
CA GLY A 103 6.28 11.67 -8.36
C GLY A 103 7.15 12.21 -9.49
N LEU A 104 6.92 11.74 -10.72
CA LEU A 104 7.67 12.22 -11.90
C LEU A 104 7.48 13.71 -12.17
N ARG A 105 6.25 14.22 -12.03
CA ARG A 105 5.97 15.67 -12.16
C ARG A 105 6.74 16.47 -11.13
N ARG A 106 6.70 16.08 -9.86
CA ARG A 106 7.48 16.73 -8.79
C ARG A 106 8.98 16.71 -9.08
N SER A 107 9.53 15.58 -9.54
CA SER A 107 10.95 15.50 -9.91
C SER A 107 11.31 16.38 -11.12
N ALA A 108 10.36 16.63 -12.04
CA ALA A 108 10.56 17.57 -13.14
C ALA A 108 10.47 19.03 -12.70
N ASP A 109 9.54 19.35 -11.79
CA ASP A 109 9.41 20.69 -11.20
C ASP A 109 10.66 21.05 -10.38
N TYR A 110 11.19 20.11 -9.59
CA TYR A 110 12.43 20.30 -8.82
C TYR A 110 13.63 20.61 -9.72
N ARG A 111 13.85 19.81 -10.77
CA ARG A 111 14.93 20.06 -11.74
C ARG A 111 14.81 21.40 -12.47
N ARG A 112 13.60 21.93 -12.65
CA ARG A 112 13.40 23.28 -13.23
C ARG A 112 13.80 24.39 -12.26
N LYS A 113 13.66 24.20 -10.96
CA LYS A 113 14.07 25.18 -9.94
C LYS A 113 15.58 25.22 -9.77
N ASP A 114 16.25 24.08 -9.79
CA ASP A 114 17.72 24.02 -9.60
C ASP A 114 18.52 24.54 -10.81
N GLY A 115 17.87 24.64 -11.97
CA GLY A 115 18.46 25.16 -13.20
C GLY A 115 18.28 26.66 -13.44
N ASN A 116 17.73 27.41 -12.46
CA ASN A 116 17.49 28.85 -12.52
C ASN A 116 17.95 29.54 -11.25
#